data_AF-A0A9X1WAY8-F1
#
_entry.id   AF-A0A9X1WAY8-F1
#
_cell.length_a   1.000
_cell.length_b   1.000
_cell.length_c   1.000
_cell.angle_alpha   90.00
_cell.angle_beta   90.00
_cell.angle_gamma   90.00
#
_symmetry.space_group_name_H-M   'P 1'
#
loop_
_entity.id
_entity.type
_entity.pdbx_description
1 polymer ?
#
loop_
_entity_poly.entity_id
_entity_poly.type
_entity_poly.pdbx_seq_one_letter_code
_entity_poly.pdbx_strand_id
1 'polypeptide(L)' 'MNRKKKINQIHKARMKKANAKKNGAGKNKPRYISKAERAKMEAEQQQEVVVAESGESAALEAQ' A
#
# COMPACT_ATOMS: atom_id res chain seq x y z
N MET A 1 -39.69 10.35 -8.32
CA MET A 1 -38.93 9.20 -7.76
C MET A 1 -39.23 9.12 -6.26
N ASN A 2 -39.66 7.95 -5.75
CA ASN A 2 -39.94 7.77 -4.32
C ASN A 2 -38.79 8.26 -3.44
N ARG A 3 -39.10 8.97 -2.34
CA ARG A 3 -38.14 9.56 -1.39
C ARG A 3 -37.02 8.59 -0.99
N LYS A 4 -37.38 7.31 -0.77
CA LYS A 4 -36.45 6.20 -0.47
C LYS A 4 -35.37 6.01 -1.55
N LYS A 5 -35.75 6.04 -2.83
CA LYS A 5 -34.79 5.89 -3.95
C LYS A 5 -33.84 7.09 -4.03
N LYS A 6 -34.35 8.31 -3.80
CA LYS A 6 -33.54 9.54 -3.80
C LYS A 6 -32.50 9.56 -2.68
N ILE A 7 -32.87 9.16 -1.46
CA ILE A 7 -31.95 9.05 -0.32
C ILE A 7 -30.84 8.03 -0.63
N ASN A 8 -31.20 6.86 -1.15
CA ASN A 8 -30.23 5.83 -1.51
C ASN A 8 -29.25 6.30 -2.59
N GLN A 9 -29.73 7.04 -3.60
CA GLN A 9 -28.89 7.61 -4.64
C GLN A 9 -27.88 8.61 -4.06
N ILE A 10 -28.34 9.53 -3.19
CA ILE A 10 -27.48 10.52 -2.53
C ILE A 10 -26.43 9.83 -1.64
N HIS A 11 -26.84 8.82 -0.86
CA HIS A 11 -25.93 8.09 0.01
C HIS A 11 -24.83 7.37 -0.78
N LYS A 12 -25.20 6.65 -1.86
CA LYS A 12 -24.22 6.00 -2.76
C LYS A 12 -23.25 6.99 -3.39
N ALA A 13 -23.73 8.15 -3.83
CA ALA A 13 -22.89 9.19 -4.41
C ALA A 13 -21.88 9.75 -3.38
N ARG A 14 -22.31 9.98 -2.13
CA ARG A 14 -21.43 10.43 -1.04
C ARG A 14 -20.37 9.38 -0.69
N MET A 15 -20.77 8.11 -0.57
CA MET A 15 -19.84 7.00 -0.32
C MET A 15 -18.80 6.87 -1.43
N LYS A 16 -19.20 6.95 -2.70
CA LYS A 16 -18.27 6.93 -3.84
C LYS A 16 -17.28 8.09 -3.78
N LYS A 17 -17.73 9.31 -3.45
CA LYS A 17 -16.87 10.50 -3.31
C LYS A 17 -15.89 10.35 -2.14
N ALA A 18 -16.33 9.81 -1.01
CA ALA A 18 -15.47 9.56 0.15
C ALA A 18 -14.40 8.50 -0.15
N ASN A 19 -14.79 7.39 -0.78
CA ASN A 19 -13.86 6.33 -1.17
C ASN A 19 -12.86 6.80 -2.23
N ALA A 20 -13.29 7.61 -3.20
CA ALA A 20 -12.39 8.21 -4.18
C ALA A 20 -11.36 9.16 -3.51
N LYS A 21 -11.75 9.92 -2.49
CA LYS A 21 -10.81 10.76 -1.72
C LYS A 21 -9.83 9.94 -0.89
N LYS A 22 -10.31 8.90 -0.20
CA LYS A 22 -9.47 8.01 0.62
C LYS A 22 -8.50 7.17 -0.22
N ASN A 23 -8.93 6.68 -1.38
CA ASN A 23 -8.14 5.76 -2.20
C ASN A 23 -7.39 6.47 -3.35
N GLY A 24 -7.87 7.62 -3.82
CA GLY A 24 -7.32 8.33 -4.98
C GLY A 24 -6.04 9.12 -4.72
N ALA A 25 -5.71 9.40 -3.46
CA ALA A 25 -4.51 10.16 -3.10
C ALA A 25 -3.21 9.31 -3.12
N GLY A 26 -3.27 7.97 -3.19
CA GLY A 26 -2.05 7.17 -3.04
C GLY A 26 -2.07 5.70 -3.44
N LYS A 27 -3.17 5.12 -3.96
CA LYS A 27 -3.19 3.67 -4.29
C LYS A 27 -2.60 3.30 -5.65
N ASN A 28 -2.63 4.21 -6.63
CA ASN A 28 -2.16 3.92 -8.00
C ASN A 28 -0.91 4.74 -8.38
N LYS A 29 -0.39 5.57 -7.46
CA LYS A 29 0.82 6.34 -7.68
C LYS A 29 1.84 5.90 -6.64
N PRO A 30 3.05 5.47 -7.03
CA PRO A 30 4.11 5.34 -6.06
C PRO A 30 4.28 6.69 -5.36
N ARG A 31 4.34 6.68 -4.03
CA ARG A 31 4.60 7.88 -3.24
C ARG A 31 5.88 8.50 -3.79
N TYR A 32 5.86 9.79 -4.13
CA TYR A 32 7.08 10.46 -4.56
C TYR A 32 7.97 10.59 -3.32
N ILE A 33 9.12 9.94 -3.40
CA ILE A 33 10.12 9.82 -2.35
C ILE A 33 11.40 10.44 -2.92
N SER A 34 12.11 11.25 -2.14
CA SER A 34 13.34 11.91 -2.62
C SER A 34 14.45 10.90 -2.93
N LYS A 35 15.46 11.28 -3.74
CA LYS A 35 16.60 10.39 -4.05
C LYS A 35 17.29 9.84 -2.80
N ALA A 36 17.39 10.66 -1.75
CA ALA A 36 17.99 10.26 -0.48
C ALA A 36 17.12 9.25 0.29
N GLU A 37 15.80 9.43 0.30
CA GLU A 37 14.89 8.49 0.96
C GLU A 37 14.77 7.16 0.21
N ARG A 38 14.86 7.16 -1.14
CA ARG A 38 14.89 5.92 -1.92
C ARG A 38 16.15 5.10 -1.61
N ALA A 39 17.32 5.74 -1.52
CA ALA A 39 18.57 5.06 -1.16
C ALA A 39 18.53 4.46 0.26
N LYS A 40 17.88 5.13 1.23
CA LYS A 40 17.69 4.60 2.59
C LYS A 40 16.80 3.36 2.60
N MET A 41 15.67 3.40 1.88
CA MET A 41 14.74 2.27 1.78
C MET A 41 15.37 1.08 1.03
N GLU A 42 16.18 1.32 0.00
CA GLU A 42 16.92 0.26 -0.71
C GLU A 42 18.00 -0.37 0.19
N ALA A 43 18.71 0.42 0.99
CA ALA A 43 19.70 -0.09 1.94
C ALA A 43 19.06 -0.88 3.09
N GLU A 44 17.93 -0.42 3.62
CA GLU A 44 17.14 -1.16 4.64
C GLU A 44 16.57 -2.46 4.07
N GLN A 45 16.03 -2.44 2.84
CA GLN A 45 15.57 -3.65 2.15
C GLN A 45 16.72 -4.63 1.86
N GLN A 46 17.89 -4.14 1.46
CA GLN A 46 19.07 -4.99 1.29
C GLN A 46 19.52 -5.60 2.61
N GLN A 47 19.49 -4.86 3.71
CA GLN A 47 19.80 -5.41 5.03
C GLN A 47 18.77 -6.48 5.47
N GLU A 48 17.48 -6.24 5.26
CA GLU A 48 16.44 -7.23 5.58
C GLU A 48 16.56 -8.50 4.72
N VAL A 49 16.88 -8.37 3.43
CA VAL A 49 17.09 -9.51 2.53
C VAL A 49 18.34 -10.30 2.92
N VAL A 50 19.44 -9.64 3.26
CA VAL A 50 20.69 -10.31 3.68
C VAL A 50 20.49 -11.04 5.03
N VAL A 51 19.69 -10.48 5.94
CA VAL A 51 19.32 -11.15 7.20
C VAL A 51 18.42 -12.37 6.94
N ALA A 52 17.47 -12.27 6.00
CA ALA A 52 16.61 -13.39 5.63
C ALA A 52 17.37 -14.53 4.92
N GLU A 53 18.26 -14.21 3.98
CA GLU A 53 19.07 -15.19 3.25
C GLU A 53 20.08 -15.91 4.16
N SER A 54 20.65 -15.21 5.14
CA SER A 54 21.54 -15.83 6.15
C SER A 54 20.81 -16.81 7.10
N GLY A 55 19.49 -16.68 7.23
CA GLY A 55 18.66 -17.59 8.02
C GLY A 55 18.30 -18.88 7.26
N GLU A 56 18.14 -18.81 5.94
CA GLU A 56 17.85 -19.97 5.10
C GLU A 56 19.10 -20.82 4.80
N SER A 57 20.29 -20.21 4.70
CA SER A 57 21.53 -20.95 4.48
C SER A 57 21.93 -21.88 5.64
N ALA A 58 21.56 -21.55 6.87
CA ALA A 58 21.85 -22.40 8.05
C ALA A 58 20.93 -23.62 8.17
N ALA A 59 19.76 -23.61 7.53
CA ALA A 59 18.80 -24.72 7.59
C ALA A 59 19.09 -25.84 6.58
N LEU A 60 19.85 -25.55 5.51
CA LEU A 60 20.20 -26.51 4.46
C LEU A 60 21.50 -27.31 4.75
N GLU A 61 22.31 -26.89 5.73
CA GLU A 61 23.56 -27.57 6.10
C GLU A 61 23.38 -28.68 7.17
N ALA A 62 22.15 -28.92 7.62
CA ALA A 62 21.82 -29.90 8.66
C ALA A 62 21.07 -31.15 8.14
N GLN A 63 21.07 -31.43 6.83
CA GLN A 63 20.49 -32.65 6.24
C GLN A 63 21.55 -33.57 5.62
#